data_AF-A0A0F7TYR8-F1
#
_entry.id   AF-A0A0F7TYR8-F1
#
_cell.length_a   1.000
_cell.length_b   1.000
_cell.length_c   1.000
_cell.angle_alpha   90.00
_cell.angle_beta   90.00
_cell.angle_gamma   90.00
#
_symmetry.space_group_name_H-M   'P 1'
#
loop_
_entity.id
_entity.type
_entity.pdbx_description
1 polymer ?
#
loop_
_entity_poly.entity_id
_entity_poly.type
_entity_poly.pdbx_seq_one_letter_code
_entity_poly.pdbx_strand_id
1 'polypeptide(L)'
;MLRTHCPIWTVEEEQQQHRFKEAKPCSFPETTFARAVDRSLRACFALLRFTDHIQVVYVQGSTGKVDVHFDKGQGTLKIHWRWLDFACMHHRSFCRPWSPTNLADTNAPFFCCHVVEELLVQSIASMFKAHPIARPAEMKFMRQIGRRLRYLPHSIKLKPYPRGILVSWEDNETESFRTLGPSGPDYHVVLHDGNCSSAEMALLHDRTARPNELVPCGCRQQFARQTRRICLFTGLSHASTYYAMIALNEDRAFYGVPSDRVSPGSYEKVKTLSR
;
A
#
# COMPACT_ATOMS: atom_id res chain seq x y z
N MET A 1 25.24 -27.72 23.98
CA MET A 1 25.94 -26.46 24.25
C MET A 1 24.95 -25.31 24.08
N LEU A 2 24.60 -24.65 25.19
CA LEU A 2 23.73 -23.48 25.22
C LEU A 2 24.54 -22.25 24.79
N ARG A 3 24.23 -21.64 23.63
CA ARG A 3 24.62 -20.25 23.37
C ARG A 3 23.60 -19.35 24.05
N THR A 4 23.91 -19.00 25.29
CA THR A 4 23.31 -17.86 25.99
C THR A 4 23.54 -16.59 25.18
N HIS A 5 22.45 -15.87 24.92
CA HIS A 5 22.43 -14.58 24.24
C HIS A 5 23.37 -13.59 24.94
N CYS A 6 24.53 -13.33 24.33
CA CYS A 6 25.41 -12.22 24.68
C CYS A 6 25.27 -11.19 23.53
N PRO A 7 24.66 -10.02 23.75
CA PRO A 7 24.51 -9.00 22.71
C PRO A 7 25.78 -8.14 22.68
N ILE A 8 26.93 -8.74 22.40
CA ILE A 8 28.15 -7.96 22.15
C ILE A 8 28.14 -7.69 20.65
N TRP A 9 27.79 -6.45 20.29
CA TRP A 9 27.88 -5.96 18.92
C TRP A 9 29.35 -5.86 18.56
N THR A 10 29.72 -6.22 17.34
CA THR A 10 31.09 -5.93 16.88
C THR A 10 31.26 -4.42 16.66
N VAL A 11 32.49 -3.91 16.72
CA VAL A 11 32.79 -2.50 16.47
C VAL A 11 32.25 -2.05 15.11
N GLU A 12 32.30 -2.94 14.11
CA GLU A 12 31.72 -2.69 12.79
C GLU A 12 30.18 -2.59 12.82
N GLU A 13 29.51 -3.43 13.62
CA GLU A 13 28.04 -3.39 13.77
C GLU A 13 27.60 -2.11 14.47
N GLU A 14 28.32 -1.67 15.51
CA GLU A 14 28.07 -0.40 16.19
C GLU A 14 28.30 0.81 15.26
N GLN A 15 29.39 0.82 14.51
CA GLN A 15 29.68 1.86 13.52
C GLN A 15 28.66 1.89 12.38
N GLN A 16 28.19 0.73 11.91
CA GLN A 16 27.12 0.65 10.92
C GLN A 16 25.81 1.20 11.48
N GLN A 17 25.49 0.88 12.73
CA GLN A 17 24.30 1.42 13.40
C GLN A 17 24.40 2.93 13.56
N HIS A 18 25.56 3.46 13.94
CA HIS A 18 25.79 4.90 14.03
C HIS A 18 25.64 5.59 12.67
N ARG A 19 26.23 5.03 11.61
CA ARG A 19 26.08 5.57 10.24
C ARG A 19 24.64 5.54 9.76
N PHE A 20 23.88 4.49 10.07
CA PHE A 20 22.47 4.40 9.70
C PHE A 20 21.62 5.45 10.43
N LYS A 21 21.90 5.69 11.73
CA LYS A 21 21.24 6.73 12.52
C LYS A 21 21.47 8.13 11.94
N GLU A 22 22.69 8.41 11.50
CA GLU A 22 23.08 9.70 10.91
C GLU A 22 22.79 9.79 9.40
N ALA A 23 22.25 8.72 8.80
CA ALA A 23 22.01 8.68 7.36
C ALA A 23 20.98 9.73 6.95
N LYS A 24 21.28 10.42 5.84
CA LYS A 24 20.40 11.42 5.24
C LYS A 24 19.28 10.76 4.45
N PRO A 25 18.09 11.40 4.37
CA PRO A 25 17.03 10.95 3.48
C PRO A 25 17.51 10.85 2.03
N CYS A 26 17.09 9.79 1.33
CA CYS A 26 17.31 9.64 -0.10
C CYS A 26 16.06 10.06 -0.89
N SER A 27 16.21 10.24 -2.21
CA SER A 27 15.09 10.46 -3.10
C SER A 27 14.14 9.25 -3.07
N PHE A 28 12.84 9.52 -2.99
CA PHE A 28 11.82 8.48 -3.06
C PHE A 28 11.72 7.93 -4.49
N PRO A 29 11.76 6.60 -4.71
CA PRO A 29 11.55 6.03 -6.04
C PRO A 29 10.09 6.20 -6.49
N GLU A 30 9.86 6.81 -7.65
CA GLU A 30 8.52 7.01 -8.23
C GLU A 30 7.91 5.75 -8.88
N THR A 31 8.28 4.56 -8.40
CA THR A 31 7.76 3.29 -8.92
C THR A 31 6.42 2.94 -8.27
N THR A 32 5.57 2.20 -8.99
CA THR A 32 4.29 1.73 -8.43
C THR A 32 4.50 0.83 -7.21
N PHE A 33 5.53 -0.02 -7.24
CA PHE A 33 5.91 -0.85 -6.10
C PHE A 33 6.29 -0.02 -4.87
N ALA A 34 7.18 0.97 -5.02
CA ALA A 34 7.61 1.83 -3.91
C ALA A 34 6.42 2.60 -3.31
N ARG A 35 5.57 3.20 -4.16
CA ARG A 35 4.34 3.89 -3.71
C ARG A 35 3.41 2.94 -2.96
N ALA A 36 3.26 1.70 -3.42
CA ALA A 36 2.39 0.73 -2.76
C ALA A 36 2.93 0.28 -1.40
N VAL A 37 4.24 0.02 -1.28
CA VAL A 37 4.88 -0.35 -0.01
C VAL A 37 4.81 0.79 1.00
N ASP A 38 5.20 2.01 0.62
CA ASP A 38 5.14 3.19 1.50
C ASP A 38 3.71 3.46 1.97
N ARG A 39 2.76 3.53 1.04
CA ARG A 39 1.36 3.81 1.36
C ARG A 39 0.76 2.75 2.27
N SER A 40 1.03 1.48 2.01
CA SER A 40 0.51 0.37 2.83
C SER A 40 1.13 0.38 4.23
N LEU A 41 2.43 0.65 4.35
CA LEU A 41 3.10 0.77 5.65
C LEU A 41 2.54 1.95 6.45
N ARG A 42 2.38 3.12 5.82
CA ARG A 42 1.74 4.28 6.45
C ARG A 42 0.30 3.99 6.86
N ALA A 43 -0.46 3.25 6.05
CA ALA A 43 -1.81 2.82 6.42
C ALA A 43 -1.79 1.89 7.65
N CYS A 44 -0.79 1.01 7.77
CA CYS A 44 -0.60 0.20 8.98
C CYS A 44 -0.36 1.08 10.22
N PHE A 45 0.50 2.08 10.14
CA PHE A 45 0.73 3.02 11.25
C PHE A 45 -0.49 3.89 11.56
N ALA A 46 -1.21 4.35 10.53
CA ALA A 46 -2.45 5.09 10.73
C ALA A 46 -3.52 4.22 11.41
N LEU A 47 -3.57 2.92 11.12
CA LEU A 47 -4.48 1.97 11.78
C LEU A 47 -4.16 1.84 13.27
N LEU A 48 -2.87 1.77 13.59
CA LEU A 48 -2.35 1.76 14.94
C LEU A 48 -2.29 3.20 15.48
N ARG A 49 -3.41 3.74 15.96
CA ARG A 49 -3.56 5.16 16.38
C ARG A 49 -2.41 5.75 17.22
N PHE A 50 -1.68 4.95 17.98
CA PHE A 50 -0.52 5.41 18.75
C PHE A 50 0.77 5.61 17.91
N THR A 51 0.73 5.35 16.60
CA THR A 51 1.84 5.52 15.64
C THR A 51 1.49 6.45 14.48
N ASP A 52 0.32 7.08 14.49
CA ASP A 52 -0.16 7.95 13.39
C ASP A 52 0.71 9.20 13.15
N HIS A 53 1.37 9.70 14.19
CA HIS A 53 2.27 10.83 14.18
C HIS A 53 3.69 10.50 13.72
N ILE A 54 4.01 9.23 13.44
CA ILE A 54 5.36 8.81 13.09
C ILE A 54 5.69 9.19 11.66
N GLN A 55 6.79 9.93 11.49
CA GLN A 55 7.28 10.30 10.17
C GLN A 55 8.15 9.17 9.60
N VAL A 56 7.74 8.58 8.49
CA VAL A 56 8.54 7.61 7.75
C VAL A 56 9.48 8.33 6.78
N VAL A 57 10.78 8.03 6.86
CA VAL A 57 11.81 8.51 5.93
C VAL A 57 12.67 7.36 5.45
N TYR A 58 13.00 7.41 4.16
CA TYR A 58 13.88 6.41 3.54
C TYR A 58 15.30 6.96 3.47
N VAL A 59 16.26 6.13 3.86
CA VAL A 59 17.67 6.50 3.93
C VAL A 59 18.54 5.54 3.14
N GLN A 60 19.65 6.06 2.63
CA GLN A 60 20.71 5.23 2.07
C GLN A 60 21.64 4.81 3.22
N GLY A 61 21.44 3.58 3.70
CA GLY A 61 22.33 2.96 4.67
C GLY A 61 23.53 2.29 3.99
N SER A 62 24.56 1.99 4.77
CA SER A 62 25.53 0.96 4.38
C SER A 62 24.84 -0.40 4.26
N THR A 63 25.35 -1.31 3.44
CA THR A 63 24.86 -2.68 3.18
C THR A 63 24.80 -3.62 4.40
N GLY A 64 24.87 -3.08 5.62
CA GLY A 64 24.83 -3.79 6.89
C GLY A 64 23.44 -4.31 7.29
N LYS A 65 23.37 -4.89 8.50
CA LYS A 65 22.18 -5.58 9.05
C LYS A 65 21.05 -4.64 9.51
N VAL A 66 21.30 -3.32 9.59
CA VAL A 66 20.31 -2.38 10.13
C VAL A 66 19.41 -1.89 9.00
N ASP A 67 18.15 -2.29 9.08
CA ASP A 67 17.14 -1.98 8.07
C ASP A 67 16.15 -0.92 8.50
N VAL A 68 15.90 -0.82 9.82
CA VAL A 68 14.92 0.09 10.39
C VAL A 68 15.42 0.66 11.71
N HIS A 69 15.33 1.97 11.87
CA HIS A 69 15.67 2.68 13.10
C HIS A 69 14.61 3.71 13.45
N PHE A 70 14.03 3.60 14.65
CA PHE A 70 13.15 4.62 15.20
C PHE A 70 13.93 5.61 16.07
N ASP A 71 13.97 6.86 15.64
CA ASP A 71 14.44 7.99 16.44
C ASP A 71 13.27 8.55 17.25
N LYS A 72 13.26 8.22 18.55
CA LYS A 72 12.23 8.68 19.49
C LYS A 72 12.27 10.20 19.71
N GLY A 73 13.44 10.83 19.60
CA GLY A 73 13.58 12.28 19.80
C GLY A 73 12.96 13.07 18.65
N GLN A 74 13.07 12.56 17.42
CA GLN A 74 12.50 13.18 16.22
C GLN A 74 11.13 12.60 15.82
N GLY A 75 10.61 11.58 16.51
CA GLY A 75 9.37 10.89 16.12
C GLY A 75 9.47 10.25 14.72
N THR A 76 10.67 9.85 14.32
CA THR A 76 11.01 9.54 12.93
C THR A 76 11.45 8.10 12.77
N LEU A 77 10.83 7.37 11.85
CA LEU A 77 11.20 6.01 11.48
C LEU A 77 12.04 6.03 10.19
N LYS A 78 13.34 5.77 10.33
CA LYS A 78 14.27 5.64 9.21
C LYS A 78 14.26 4.21 8.69
N ILE A 79 14.00 4.05 7.40
CA ILE A 79 13.92 2.76 6.71
C ILE A 79 14.97 2.73 5.59
N HIS A 80 15.69 1.63 5.46
CA HIS A 80 16.63 1.46 4.36
C HIS A 80 15.89 1.48 3.01
N TRP A 81 16.34 2.32 2.06
CA TRP A 81 15.66 2.51 0.77
C TRP A 81 15.40 1.23 -0.03
N ARG A 82 16.27 0.20 0.13
CA ARG A 82 16.12 -1.13 -0.50
C ARG A 82 14.74 -1.78 -0.33
N TRP A 83 14.00 -1.43 0.73
CA TRP A 83 12.62 -1.91 0.95
C TRP A 83 11.62 -1.42 -0.10
N LEU A 84 11.97 -0.36 -0.82
CA LEU A 84 11.22 0.21 -1.93
C LEU A 84 11.70 -0.30 -3.30
N ASP A 85 12.76 -1.10 -3.33
CA ASP A 85 13.31 -1.66 -4.55
C ASP A 85 12.78 -3.07 -4.78
N PHE A 86 12.05 -3.25 -5.89
CA PHE A 86 11.41 -4.51 -6.22
C PHE A 86 12.44 -5.65 -6.32
N ALA A 87 13.54 -5.44 -7.04
CA ALA A 87 14.55 -6.47 -7.27
C ALA A 87 15.25 -6.88 -5.96
N CYS A 88 15.60 -5.90 -5.12
CA CYS A 88 16.24 -6.14 -3.83
C CYS A 88 15.36 -6.96 -2.90
N MET A 89 14.06 -6.64 -2.83
CA MET A 89 13.13 -7.35 -1.95
C MET A 89 12.84 -8.76 -2.45
N HIS A 90 12.67 -8.95 -3.77
CA HIS A 90 12.34 -10.28 -4.30
C HIS A 90 13.55 -11.23 -4.39
N HIS A 91 14.77 -10.69 -4.39
CA HIS A 91 15.97 -11.53 -4.29
C HIS A 91 16.21 -12.08 -2.87
N ARG A 92 15.70 -11.39 -1.84
CA ARG A 92 16.01 -11.69 -0.42
C ARG A 92 14.84 -12.23 0.38
N SER A 93 13.61 -11.81 0.07
CA SER A 93 12.41 -12.26 0.76
C SER A 93 11.91 -13.58 0.17
N PHE A 94 11.19 -14.36 0.98
CA PHE A 94 10.52 -15.59 0.55
C PHE A 94 9.25 -15.26 -0.25
N CYS A 95 9.42 -14.50 -1.33
CA CYS A 95 8.37 -14.24 -2.30
C CYS A 95 7.91 -15.56 -2.95
N ARG A 96 6.70 -15.56 -3.51
CA ARG A 96 6.22 -16.72 -4.29
C ARG A 96 7.19 -16.95 -5.46
N PRO A 97 7.62 -18.21 -5.72
CA PRO A 97 8.64 -18.53 -6.73
C PRO A 97 8.25 -18.19 -8.17
N TRP A 98 6.96 -17.89 -8.41
CA TRP A 98 6.41 -17.49 -9.71
C TRP A 98 6.34 -15.97 -9.90
N SER A 99 7.03 -15.19 -9.06
CA SER A 99 7.15 -13.74 -9.28
C SER A 99 7.71 -13.50 -10.68
N PRO A 100 7.17 -12.53 -11.45
CA PRO A 100 7.59 -12.30 -12.83
C PRO A 100 9.11 -12.15 -12.88
N THR A 101 9.77 -13.09 -13.57
CA THR A 101 11.23 -13.13 -13.77
C THR A 101 11.72 -11.95 -14.61
N ASN A 102 10.82 -11.25 -15.30
CA ASN A 102 11.10 -10.01 -16.01
C ASN A 102 11.09 -8.81 -15.03
N LEU A 103 12.26 -8.58 -14.44
CA LEU A 103 12.66 -7.40 -13.67
C LEU A 103 12.44 -6.04 -14.37
N ALA A 104 12.07 -6.03 -15.66
CA ALA A 104 11.84 -4.81 -16.43
C ALA A 104 10.50 -4.12 -16.12
N ASP A 105 9.52 -4.84 -15.57
CA ASP A 105 8.23 -4.26 -15.22
C ASP A 105 8.19 -3.95 -13.72
N THR A 106 8.85 -2.87 -13.30
CA THR A 106 8.71 -2.32 -11.93
C THR A 106 7.29 -1.79 -11.65
N ASN A 107 6.43 -1.80 -12.68
CA ASN A 107 4.98 -1.60 -12.60
C ASN A 107 4.19 -2.91 -12.63
N ALA A 108 4.86 -4.06 -12.50
CA ALA A 108 4.20 -5.36 -12.46
C ALA A 108 3.07 -5.34 -11.42
N PRO A 109 1.91 -5.93 -11.73
CA PRO A 109 0.68 -5.84 -10.94
C PRO A 109 0.75 -6.53 -9.56
N PHE A 110 1.91 -7.04 -9.17
CA PHE A 110 2.05 -7.86 -7.98
C PHE A 110 2.37 -7.00 -6.76
N PHE A 111 1.39 -6.85 -5.86
CA PHE A 111 1.61 -6.29 -4.54
C PHE A 111 2.09 -7.39 -3.58
N CYS A 112 3.30 -7.23 -3.04
CA CYS A 112 3.83 -8.14 -2.04
C CYS A 112 3.41 -7.74 -0.63
N CYS A 113 2.24 -8.20 -0.18
CA CYS A 113 1.77 -7.94 1.18
C CYS A 113 2.80 -8.36 2.25
N HIS A 114 3.53 -9.46 2.03
CA HIS A 114 4.54 -9.94 2.96
C HIS A 114 5.71 -8.95 3.18
N VAL A 115 6.11 -8.16 2.16
CA VAL A 115 7.14 -7.13 2.31
C VAL A 115 6.69 -6.07 3.33
N VAL A 116 5.43 -5.66 3.25
CA VAL A 116 4.84 -4.70 4.19
C VAL A 116 4.73 -5.31 5.59
N GLU A 117 4.33 -6.58 5.70
CA GLU A 117 4.25 -7.29 6.98
C GLU A 117 5.63 -7.42 7.65
N GLU A 118 6.66 -7.87 6.92
CA GLU A 118 8.04 -7.98 7.41
C GLU A 118 8.58 -6.62 7.86
N LEU A 119 8.39 -5.59 7.04
CA LEU A 119 8.83 -4.24 7.36
C LEU A 119 8.12 -3.67 8.59
N LEU A 120 6.82 -3.93 8.72
CA LEU A 120 6.03 -3.52 9.88
C LEU A 120 6.55 -4.20 11.16
N VAL A 121 6.84 -5.50 11.14
CA VAL A 121 7.41 -6.22 12.29
C VAL A 121 8.73 -5.59 12.71
N GLN A 122 9.63 -5.30 11.77
CA GLN A 122 10.91 -4.65 12.06
C GLN A 122 10.72 -3.23 12.63
N SER A 123 9.73 -2.51 12.11
CA SER A 123 9.38 -1.16 12.57
C SER A 123 8.86 -1.17 14.01
N ILE A 124 7.91 -2.06 14.32
CA ILE A 124 7.36 -2.22 15.68
C ILE A 124 8.46 -2.64 16.65
N ALA A 125 9.30 -3.61 16.27
CA ALA A 125 10.42 -4.03 17.10
C ALA A 125 11.41 -2.88 17.40
N SER A 126 11.68 -2.04 16.40
CA SER A 126 12.54 -0.85 16.54
C SER A 126 11.92 0.20 17.47
N MET A 127 10.61 0.44 17.36
CA MET A 127 9.87 1.43 18.17
C MET A 127 9.73 1.01 19.64
N PHE A 128 9.38 -0.26 19.90
CA PHE A 128 8.97 -0.73 21.22
C PHE A 128 10.05 -1.52 21.96
N LYS A 129 11.22 -1.76 21.36
CA LYS A 129 12.36 -2.50 21.93
C LYS A 129 11.89 -3.78 22.66
N ALA A 130 11.53 -4.82 21.91
CA ALA A 130 11.25 -6.19 22.38
C ALA A 130 10.72 -6.32 23.83
N HIS A 131 9.62 -5.63 24.18
CA HIS A 131 9.07 -5.71 25.53
C HIS A 131 8.08 -6.91 25.63
N PRO A 132 8.35 -7.95 26.46
CA PRO A 132 7.60 -9.21 26.42
C PRO A 132 6.09 -9.12 26.68
N ILE A 133 5.63 -8.08 27.40
CA ILE A 133 4.23 -7.90 27.79
C ILE A 133 3.35 -7.46 26.59
N ALA A 134 3.94 -6.92 25.52
CA ALA A 134 3.22 -6.42 24.34
C ALA A 134 2.80 -7.51 23.33
N ARG A 135 3.32 -8.75 23.46
CA ARG A 135 3.23 -9.79 22.40
C ARG A 135 1.81 -10.23 22.01
N PRO A 136 0.86 -10.47 22.94
CA PRO A 136 -0.48 -10.91 22.54
C PRO A 136 -1.29 -9.82 21.81
N ALA A 137 -1.16 -8.57 22.26
CA ALA A 137 -1.80 -7.43 21.60
C ALA A 137 -1.17 -7.20 20.21
N GLU A 138 0.17 -7.27 20.12
CA GLU A 138 0.93 -7.22 18.87
C GLU A 138 0.45 -8.29 17.87
N MET A 139 0.29 -9.55 18.30
CA MET A 139 -0.22 -10.62 17.45
C MET A 139 -1.64 -10.34 16.92
N LYS A 140 -2.53 -9.78 17.74
CA LYS A 140 -3.89 -9.42 17.31
C LYS A 140 -3.84 -8.30 16.25
N PHE A 141 -3.00 -7.30 16.45
CA PHE A 141 -2.80 -6.21 15.48
C PHE A 141 -2.22 -6.74 14.17
N MET A 142 -1.19 -7.59 14.22
CA MET A 142 -0.59 -8.18 13.03
C MET A 142 -1.59 -9.02 12.24
N ARG A 143 -2.46 -9.79 12.91
CA ARG A 143 -3.55 -10.52 12.24
C ARG A 143 -4.57 -9.60 11.58
N GLN A 144 -4.93 -8.51 12.26
CA GLN A 144 -5.84 -7.50 11.69
C GLN A 144 -5.23 -6.85 10.45
N ILE A 145 -3.95 -6.46 10.52
CA ILE A 145 -3.22 -5.85 9.41
C ILE A 145 -3.11 -6.82 8.24
N GLY A 146 -2.71 -8.08 8.48
CA GLY A 146 -2.65 -9.09 7.42
C GLY A 146 -4.01 -9.31 6.74
N ARG A 147 -5.13 -9.28 7.49
CA ARG A 147 -6.47 -9.28 6.87
C ARG A 147 -6.71 -8.04 5.99
N ARG A 148 -6.32 -6.84 6.43
CA ARG A 148 -6.50 -5.61 5.64
C ARG A 148 -5.62 -5.58 4.38
N LEU A 149 -4.39 -6.08 4.48
CA LEU A 149 -3.48 -6.22 3.33
C LEU A 149 -3.99 -7.23 2.30
N ARG A 150 -4.68 -8.30 2.73
CA ARG A 150 -5.30 -9.26 1.81
C ARG A 150 -6.38 -8.63 0.93
N TYR A 151 -7.22 -7.77 1.49
CA TYR A 151 -8.26 -7.04 0.77
C TYR A 151 -7.81 -5.68 0.22
N LEU A 152 -6.51 -5.36 0.27
CA LEU A 152 -6.01 -4.09 -0.25
C LEU A 152 -6.15 -4.07 -1.77
N PRO A 153 -6.87 -3.10 -2.35
CA PRO A 153 -6.91 -2.95 -3.80
C PRO A 153 -5.54 -2.57 -4.36
N HIS A 154 -5.12 -3.27 -5.41
CA HIS A 154 -3.93 -2.96 -6.18
C HIS A 154 -4.20 -3.14 -7.67
N SER A 155 -3.20 -2.88 -8.52
CA SER A 155 -3.35 -2.97 -9.98
C SER A 155 -4.55 -2.16 -10.53
N ILE A 156 -4.85 -1.01 -9.91
CA ILE A 156 -6.02 -0.20 -10.25
C ILE A 156 -5.83 0.39 -11.64
N LYS A 157 -6.75 0.08 -12.55
CA LYS A 157 -6.69 0.47 -13.96
C LYS A 157 -7.97 1.22 -14.33
N LEU A 158 -7.80 2.36 -14.96
CA LEU A 158 -8.86 3.15 -15.58
C LEU A 158 -8.76 2.99 -17.09
N LYS A 159 -9.85 2.56 -17.72
CA LYS A 159 -9.94 2.46 -19.18
C LYS A 159 -11.06 3.38 -19.67
N PRO A 160 -10.79 4.31 -20.62
CA PRO A 160 -11.84 5.03 -21.31
C PRO A 160 -12.85 4.05 -21.92
N TYR A 161 -14.13 4.30 -21.71
CA TYR A 161 -15.23 3.46 -22.18
C TYR A 161 -16.28 4.35 -22.86
N PRO A 162 -17.11 3.85 -23.79
CA PRO A 162 -18.19 4.65 -24.37
C PRO A 162 -18.99 5.43 -23.31
N ARG A 163 -18.90 6.77 -23.37
CA ARG A 163 -19.57 7.73 -22.46
C ARG A 163 -19.17 7.58 -20.98
N GLY A 164 -18.00 7.04 -20.69
CA GLY A 164 -17.59 6.76 -19.32
C GLY A 164 -16.14 6.29 -19.12
N ILE A 165 -15.88 5.81 -17.91
CA ILE A 165 -14.61 5.19 -17.52
C ILE A 165 -14.91 3.86 -16.82
N LEU A 166 -14.27 2.81 -17.29
CA LEU A 166 -14.28 1.48 -16.69
C LEU A 166 -13.12 1.38 -15.71
N VAL A 167 -13.44 1.14 -14.43
CA VAL A 167 -12.47 0.99 -13.35
C VAL A 167 -12.38 -0.50 -13.00
N SER A 168 -11.17 -1.04 -12.97
CA SER A 168 -10.89 -2.43 -12.56
C SER A 168 -9.70 -2.49 -11.61
N TRP A 169 -9.67 -3.48 -10.71
CA TRP A 169 -8.57 -3.68 -9.77
C TRP A 169 -8.36 -5.16 -9.43
N GLU A 170 -7.30 -5.44 -8.67
CA GLU A 170 -7.00 -6.74 -8.10
C GLU A 170 -6.90 -6.62 -6.56
N ASP A 171 -6.96 -7.77 -5.88
CA ASP A 171 -6.66 -7.91 -4.46
C ASP A 171 -5.91 -9.23 -4.23
N ASN A 172 -5.38 -9.43 -3.02
CA ASN A 172 -4.52 -10.58 -2.70
C ASN A 172 -5.31 -11.80 -2.18
N GLU A 173 -6.63 -11.76 -2.16
CA GLU A 173 -7.43 -12.88 -1.67
C GLU A 173 -7.44 -14.03 -2.69
N THR A 174 -7.42 -15.27 -2.22
CA THR A 174 -7.34 -16.43 -3.12
C THR A 174 -8.66 -16.69 -3.82
N GLU A 175 -8.61 -17.22 -5.05
CA GLU A 175 -9.82 -17.61 -5.79
C GLU A 175 -10.65 -18.64 -5.03
N SER A 176 -10.02 -19.54 -4.27
CA SER A 176 -10.73 -20.49 -3.41
C SER A 176 -11.62 -19.82 -2.36
N PHE A 177 -11.21 -18.71 -1.76
CA PHE A 177 -12.06 -17.98 -0.81
C PHE A 177 -13.18 -17.20 -1.52
N ARG A 178 -12.95 -16.78 -2.76
CA ARG A 178 -13.93 -16.02 -3.56
C ARG A 178 -15.08 -16.87 -4.07
N THR A 179 -14.84 -18.16 -4.31
CA THR A 179 -15.85 -19.10 -4.82
C THR A 179 -16.69 -19.75 -3.74
N LEU A 180 -16.33 -19.60 -2.45
CA LEU A 180 -17.07 -20.17 -1.31
C LEU A 180 -18.48 -19.59 -1.10
N GLY A 181 -18.84 -18.50 -1.79
CA GLY A 181 -20.23 -18.03 -1.79
C GLY A 181 -20.44 -16.77 -2.63
N PRO A 182 -21.69 -16.51 -3.07
CA PRO A 182 -22.04 -15.30 -3.82
C PRO A 182 -21.99 -14.01 -2.98
N SER A 183 -21.81 -14.14 -1.67
CA SER A 183 -21.89 -13.08 -0.65
C SER A 183 -20.53 -12.49 -0.26
N GLY A 184 -19.57 -12.42 -1.20
CA GLY A 184 -18.29 -11.74 -0.98
C GLY A 184 -18.46 -10.25 -0.62
N PRO A 185 -17.47 -9.64 0.05
CA PRO A 185 -17.56 -8.25 0.48
C PRO A 185 -17.62 -7.30 -0.71
N ASP A 186 -18.15 -6.09 -0.46
CA ASP A 186 -18.18 -5.01 -1.43
C ASP A 186 -16.96 -4.10 -1.26
N TYR A 187 -16.41 -3.63 -2.37
CA TYR A 187 -15.49 -2.51 -2.43
C TYR A 187 -16.27 -1.21 -2.63
N HIS A 188 -15.82 -0.16 -1.95
CA HIS A 188 -16.27 1.19 -2.20
C HIS A 188 -15.27 1.86 -3.16
N VAL A 189 -15.77 2.27 -4.33
CA VAL A 189 -14.99 2.90 -5.39
C VAL A 189 -15.45 4.34 -5.55
N VAL A 190 -14.55 5.29 -5.38
CA VAL A 190 -14.81 6.70 -5.65
C VAL A 190 -13.99 7.15 -6.86
N LEU A 191 -14.67 7.70 -7.86
CA LEU A 191 -14.03 8.29 -9.02
C LEU A 191 -13.97 9.81 -8.82
N HIS A 192 -12.79 10.28 -8.47
CA HIS A 192 -12.52 11.69 -8.19
C HIS A 192 -12.21 12.45 -9.48
N ASP A 193 -12.69 13.68 -9.57
CA ASP A 193 -12.21 14.65 -10.56
C ASP A 193 -10.72 14.97 -10.27
N GLY A 194 -9.94 15.23 -11.31
CA GLY A 194 -8.50 15.49 -11.20
C GLY A 194 -8.15 16.68 -10.31
N ASN A 195 -9.08 17.63 -10.15
CA ASN A 195 -8.92 18.80 -9.28
C ASN A 195 -9.46 18.58 -7.85
N CYS A 196 -9.89 17.36 -7.51
CA CYS A 196 -10.39 17.04 -6.18
C CYS A 196 -9.24 17.02 -5.15
N SER A 197 -9.21 17.99 -4.25
CA SER A 197 -8.12 18.17 -3.26
C SER A 197 -8.15 17.20 -2.08
N SER A 198 -9.24 16.46 -1.88
CA SER A 198 -9.56 15.90 -0.56
C SER A 198 -9.26 14.41 -0.34
N ALA A 199 -8.76 13.65 -1.32
CA ALA A 199 -8.75 12.19 -1.19
C ALA A 199 -7.45 11.45 -1.52
N GLU A 200 -6.54 12.01 -2.33
CA GLU A 200 -5.37 11.26 -2.82
C GLU A 200 -4.45 10.78 -1.67
N MET A 201 -4.35 11.59 -0.61
CA MET A 201 -3.53 11.30 0.57
C MET A 201 -4.23 10.45 1.63
N ALA A 202 -5.53 10.16 1.49
CA ALA A 202 -6.27 9.38 2.48
C ALA A 202 -5.76 7.93 2.51
N LEU A 203 -5.31 7.45 3.66
CA LEU A 203 -4.75 6.10 3.82
C LEU A 203 -5.81 5.06 4.23
N LEU A 204 -6.77 5.50 5.04
CA LEU A 204 -7.81 4.65 5.61
C LEU A 204 -9.19 5.11 5.15
N HIS A 205 -10.07 4.15 4.93
CA HIS A 205 -11.49 4.34 4.66
C HIS A 205 -12.21 4.68 5.96
N ASP A 206 -12.76 5.89 6.09
CA ASP A 206 -13.25 6.42 7.37
C ASP A 206 -14.37 5.61 8.03
N ARG A 207 -15.29 5.06 7.23
CA ARG A 207 -16.42 4.25 7.69
C ARG A 207 -17.06 3.51 6.53
N THR A 208 -17.81 2.44 6.80
CA THR A 208 -18.63 1.77 5.77
C THR A 208 -19.58 2.77 5.09
N ALA A 209 -19.38 2.97 3.79
CA ALA A 209 -20.18 3.86 2.97
C ALA A 209 -21.50 3.18 2.58
N ARG A 210 -22.54 4.00 2.44
CA ARG A 210 -23.88 3.56 2.03
C ARG A 210 -24.19 4.08 0.62
N PRO A 211 -24.93 3.31 -0.22
CA PRO A 211 -25.28 3.73 -1.58
C PRO A 211 -25.97 5.08 -1.71
N ASN A 212 -26.74 5.50 -0.70
CA ASN A 212 -27.52 6.74 -0.72
C ASN A 212 -26.79 7.93 -0.10
N GLU A 213 -25.61 7.72 0.49
CA GLU A 213 -24.79 8.82 1.01
C GLU A 213 -24.02 9.45 -0.15
N LEU A 214 -23.72 10.74 -0.06
CA LEU A 214 -22.79 11.40 -0.98
C LEU A 214 -21.41 11.39 -0.34
N VAL A 215 -20.36 11.15 -1.13
CA VAL A 215 -19.00 11.36 -0.65
C VAL A 215 -18.80 12.85 -0.35
N PRO A 216 -18.04 13.24 0.69
CA PRO A 216 -17.91 14.63 1.11
C PRO A 216 -17.47 15.60 0.00
N CYS A 217 -16.68 15.11 -0.96
CA CYS A 217 -16.20 15.89 -2.10
C CYS A 217 -17.20 16.00 -3.27
N GLY A 218 -18.38 15.39 -3.18
CA GLY A 218 -19.38 15.37 -4.25
C GLY A 218 -19.00 14.54 -5.49
N CYS A 219 -17.83 13.89 -5.49
CA CYS A 219 -17.40 12.99 -6.55
C CYS A 219 -18.32 11.76 -6.65
N ARG A 220 -18.20 11.01 -7.75
CA ARG A 220 -19.07 9.85 -7.95
C ARG A 220 -18.53 8.65 -7.21
N GLN A 221 -19.43 7.86 -6.62
CA GLN A 221 -19.09 6.59 -6.00
C GLN A 221 -19.90 5.44 -6.59
N GLN A 222 -19.33 4.25 -6.49
CA GLN A 222 -19.99 2.98 -6.78
C GLN A 222 -19.54 1.91 -5.81
N PHE A 223 -20.35 0.87 -5.72
CA PHE A 223 -20.07 -0.33 -4.95
C PHE A 223 -19.94 -1.50 -5.91
N ALA A 224 -18.96 -2.34 -5.66
CA ALA A 224 -18.71 -3.48 -6.52
C ALA A 224 -18.20 -4.66 -5.70
N ARG A 225 -18.81 -5.81 -5.94
CA ARG A 225 -18.45 -7.08 -5.28
C ARG A 225 -17.00 -7.45 -5.58
N GLN A 226 -16.35 -8.02 -4.57
CA GLN A 226 -15.01 -8.62 -4.70
C GLN A 226 -14.92 -9.64 -5.84
N THR A 227 -16.00 -10.34 -6.18
CA THR A 227 -15.98 -11.32 -7.28
C THR A 227 -15.90 -10.67 -8.66
N ARG A 228 -16.34 -9.42 -8.81
CA ARG A 228 -16.38 -8.70 -10.09
C ARG A 228 -15.16 -7.79 -10.30
N ARG A 229 -14.73 -7.08 -9.25
CA ARG A 229 -13.61 -6.11 -9.26
C ARG A 229 -13.65 -5.11 -10.43
N ILE A 230 -14.86 -4.70 -10.81
CA ILE A 230 -15.07 -3.79 -11.92
C ILE A 230 -16.30 -2.92 -11.68
N CYS A 231 -16.22 -1.65 -12.07
CA CYS A 231 -17.37 -0.74 -12.09
C CYS A 231 -17.25 0.27 -13.25
N LEU A 232 -18.39 0.73 -13.77
CA LEU A 232 -18.46 1.62 -14.92
C LEU A 232 -19.09 2.95 -14.52
N PHE A 233 -18.33 4.04 -14.58
CA PHE A 233 -18.83 5.39 -14.34
C PHE A 233 -19.24 6.04 -15.66
N THR A 234 -20.50 6.43 -15.80
CA THR A 234 -21.06 7.03 -17.03
C THR A 234 -21.50 8.46 -16.83
N GLY A 235 -21.58 9.27 -17.89
CA GLY A 235 -22.04 10.67 -17.81
C GLY A 235 -20.98 11.62 -17.23
N LEU A 236 -19.71 11.29 -17.40
CA LEU A 236 -18.57 12.09 -16.95
C LEU A 236 -18.31 13.25 -17.92
N SER A 237 -17.67 14.32 -17.44
CA SER A 237 -17.21 15.40 -18.31
C SER A 237 -16.04 14.92 -19.16
N HIS A 238 -16.09 15.16 -20.47
CA HIS A 238 -14.99 14.85 -21.38
C HIS A 238 -13.79 15.80 -21.22
N ALA A 239 -14.02 16.99 -20.65
CA ALA A 239 -12.99 17.99 -20.41
C ALA A 239 -12.16 17.74 -19.13
N SER A 240 -12.67 16.91 -18.23
CA SER A 240 -12.00 16.56 -16.97
C SER A 240 -11.14 15.31 -17.12
N THR A 241 -10.15 15.18 -16.23
CA THR A 241 -9.48 13.92 -15.93
C THR A 241 -9.99 13.36 -14.62
N TYR A 242 -9.90 12.04 -14.45
CA TYR A 242 -10.38 11.36 -13.25
C TYR A 242 -9.36 10.35 -12.74
N TYR A 243 -9.34 10.12 -11.43
CA TYR A 243 -8.58 9.04 -10.79
C TYR A 243 -9.49 8.28 -9.82
N ALA A 244 -9.19 6.99 -9.60
CA ALA A 244 -9.97 6.16 -8.69
C ALA A 244 -9.28 5.99 -7.33
N MET A 245 -10.09 6.07 -6.28
CA MET A 245 -9.76 5.66 -4.92
C MET A 245 -10.62 4.46 -4.57
N ILE A 246 -9.99 3.35 -4.16
CA ILE A 246 -10.70 2.09 -3.89
C ILE A 246 -10.24 1.55 -2.54
N ALA A 247 -11.21 1.15 -1.71
CA ALA A 247 -10.99 0.40 -0.48
C ALA A 247 -12.11 -0.63 -0.30
N LEU A 248 -11.85 -1.66 0.51
CA LEU A 248 -12.93 -2.52 1.00
C LEU A 248 -13.97 -1.64 1.72
N ASN A 249 -15.26 -1.90 1.52
CA ASN A 249 -16.33 -1.13 2.17
C ASN A 249 -16.50 -1.51 3.66
N GLU A 250 -15.42 -1.36 4.42
CA GLU A 250 -15.31 -1.66 5.84
C GLU A 250 -14.67 -0.48 6.54
N ASP A 251 -15.03 -0.27 7.81
CA ASP A 251 -14.37 0.71 8.68
C ASP A 251 -12.85 0.50 8.69
N ARG A 252 -12.11 1.59 8.46
CA ARG A 252 -10.65 1.67 8.46
C ARG A 252 -9.96 0.68 7.51
N ALA A 253 -10.63 0.32 6.41
CA ALA A 253 -9.99 -0.44 5.34
C ALA A 253 -8.88 0.39 4.68
N PHE A 254 -7.88 -0.28 4.10
CA PHE A 254 -6.78 0.42 3.45
C PHE A 254 -7.21 0.84 2.04
N TYR A 255 -6.89 2.08 1.68
CA TYR A 255 -6.98 2.51 0.30
C TYR A 255 -5.79 2.00 -0.52
N GLY A 256 -6.08 1.47 -1.70
CA GLY A 256 -5.06 1.21 -2.71
C GLY A 256 -4.29 2.47 -3.11
N VAL A 257 -3.18 2.29 -3.83
CA VAL A 257 -2.50 3.43 -4.49
C VAL A 257 -3.48 4.04 -5.50
N PRO A 258 -3.72 5.36 -5.45
CA PRO A 258 -4.59 6.04 -6.42
C PRO A 258 -4.16 5.72 -7.84
N SER A 259 -5.12 5.56 -8.75
CA SER A 259 -4.79 5.33 -10.16
C SER A 259 -4.18 6.57 -10.81
N ASP A 260 -3.50 6.38 -11.94
CA ASP A 260 -3.19 7.51 -12.81
C ASP A 260 -4.48 8.15 -13.34
N ARG A 261 -4.37 9.43 -13.71
CA ARG A 261 -5.49 10.25 -14.17
C ARG A 261 -5.84 9.93 -15.62
N VAL A 262 -7.13 9.75 -15.92
CA VAL A 262 -7.63 9.41 -17.26
C VAL A 262 -8.82 10.29 -17.62
N SER A 263 -8.87 10.78 -18.86
CA SER A 263 -10.04 11.47 -19.42
C SER A 263 -10.94 10.51 -20.20
N PRO A 264 -12.28 10.66 -20.12
CA PRO A 264 -13.20 9.90 -20.98
C PRO A 264 -12.98 10.18 -22.47
N GLY A 265 -12.55 11.41 -22.83
CA GLY A 265 -12.31 11.84 -24.22
C GLY A 265 -11.18 11.09 -24.92
N SER A 266 -10.29 10.42 -24.18
CA SER A 266 -9.23 9.58 -24.75
C SER A 266 -9.76 8.42 -25.59
N TYR A 267 -11.00 7.96 -25.35
CA TYR A 267 -11.63 6.89 -26.13
C TYR A 267 -11.80 7.25 -27.62
N GLU A 268 -12.18 8.49 -27.91
CA GLU A 268 -12.43 8.97 -29.28
C GLU A 268 -11.13 9.06 -30.09
N LYS A 269 -10.02 9.39 -29.43
CA LYS A 269 -8.66 9.42 -30.02
C LYS A 269 -8.13 8.02 -30.35
N VAL A 270 -8.40 7.03 -29.49
CA VAL A 270 -7.98 5.63 -29.74
C VAL A 270 -8.72 5.04 -30.95
N LYS A 271 -9.99 5.39 -31.14
CA LYS A 271 -10.75 4.98 -32.33
C LYS A 271 -10.25 5.59 -33.63
N THR A 272 -9.74 6.82 -33.60
CA THR A 272 -9.22 7.49 -34.80
C THR A 272 -7.87 6.98 -35.25
N LEU A 273 -7.06 6.41 -34.34
CA LEU A 273 -5.78 5.77 -34.64
C LEU A 273 -5.89 4.29 -35.06
N SER A 274 -7.06 3.67 -34.91
CA SER A 274 -7.31 2.27 -35.25
C SER A 274 -8.08 2.11 -36.59
N ARG A 275 -8.12 3.17 -37.40
CA ARG A 275 -8.68 3.20 -38.76
C ARG A 275 -7.57 3.62 -39.73
#